data_AF-A0A7R9WYT7-F1
#
_entry.id   AF-A0A7R9WYT7-F1
#
_cell.length_a   1.000
_cell.length_b   1.000
_cell.length_c   1.000
_cell.angle_alpha   90.00
_cell.angle_beta   90.00
_cell.angle_gamma   90.00
#
_symmetry.space_group_name_H-M   'P 1'
#
loop_
_entity.id
_entity.type
_entity.pdbx_description
1 polymer ?
#
loop_
_entity_poly.entity_id
_entity_poly.type
_entity_poly.pdbx_seq_one_letter_code
_entity_poly.pdbx_strand_id
1 'polypeptide(L)'
;PLFFWNQRMRELRDFALNELQPLVEAWAGVPVEPAMAYGLRVYQNTSRLYMHVDTPNTHVISAIFHIYHDEDSRPWPLVIEGFDGNTYAAPLNEGEILL
;
A
#
# COMPACT_ATOMS: atom_id res chain seq x y z
N PRO A 1 -22.77 -15.11 -9.00
CA PRO A 1 -21.50 -15.02 -9.77
C PRO A 1 -20.70 -13.72 -9.51
N LEU A 2 -21.29 -12.53 -9.60
CA LEU A 2 -20.63 -11.24 -9.25
C LEU A 2 -20.80 -10.85 -7.78
N PHE A 3 -21.94 -11.20 -7.18
CA PHE A 3 -22.26 -10.90 -5.79
C PHE A 3 -21.24 -11.48 -4.80
N PHE A 4 -20.86 -12.75 -4.98
CA PHE A 4 -19.88 -13.44 -4.14
C PHE A 4 -18.47 -12.84 -4.25
N TRP A 5 -18.07 -12.39 -5.44
CA TRP A 5 -16.78 -11.72 -5.63
C TRP A 5 -16.73 -10.37 -4.91
N ASN A 6 -17.80 -9.58 -5.00
CA ASN A 6 -17.89 -8.31 -4.29
C ASN A 6 -17.88 -8.48 -2.77
N GLN A 7 -18.54 -9.53 -2.27
CA GLN A 7 -18.55 -9.89 -0.86
C GLN A 7 -17.12 -10.22 -0.36
N ARG A 8 -16.44 -11.14 -1.04
CA ARG A 8 -15.10 -11.60 -0.63
C ARG A 8 -14.04 -10.50 -0.73
N MET A 9 -14.17 -9.61 -1.72
CA MET A 9 -13.29 -8.45 -1.84
C MET A 9 -13.53 -7.39 -0.75
N ARG A 10 -14.75 -7.29 -0.20
CA ARG A 10 -15.00 -6.45 0.98
C ARG A 10 -14.36 -7.08 2.21
N GLU A 11 -14.62 -8.36 2.44
CA GLU A 11 -14.05 -9.10 3.58
C GLU A 11 -12.52 -9.04 3.61
N LEU A 12 -11.85 -9.16 2.46
CA LEU A 12 -10.39 -9.02 2.38
C LEU A 12 -9.92 -7.59 2.71
N ARG A 13 -10.65 -6.57 2.28
CA ARG A 13 -10.32 -5.16 2.56
C ARG A 13 -10.49 -4.85 4.05
N ASP A 14 -11.59 -5.29 4.62
CA ASP A 14 -11.88 -5.11 6.06
C ASP A 14 -10.85 -5.87 6.90
N PHE A 15 -10.50 -7.10 6.49
CA PHE A 15 -9.42 -7.87 7.11
C PHE A 15 -8.09 -7.11 7.06
N ALA A 16 -7.66 -6.65 5.88
CA ALA A 16 -6.40 -5.93 5.74
C ALA A 16 -6.36 -4.65 6.59
N LEU A 17 -7.45 -3.88 6.64
CA LEU A 17 -7.54 -2.68 7.48
C LEU A 17 -7.41 -3.02 8.97
N ASN A 18 -8.13 -4.03 9.44
CA ASN A 18 -8.11 -4.42 10.85
C ASN A 18 -6.74 -4.97 11.29
N GLU A 19 -6.09 -5.77 10.45
CA GLU A 19 -4.78 -6.36 10.77
C GLU A 19 -3.65 -5.32 10.73
N LEU A 20 -3.73 -4.35 9.81
CA LEU A 20 -2.68 -3.32 9.67
C LEU A 20 -2.86 -2.16 10.64
N GLN A 21 -4.07 -1.88 11.11
CA GLN A 21 -4.35 -0.79 12.05
C GLN A 21 -3.40 -0.78 13.26
N PRO A 22 -3.19 -1.85 14.04
CA PRO A 22 -2.30 -1.80 15.19
C PRO A 22 -0.83 -1.51 14.82
N LEU A 23 -0.38 -1.93 13.64
CA LEU A 23 0.98 -1.62 13.15
C LEU A 23 1.11 -0.13 12.80
N VAL A 24 0.11 0.41 12.12
CA VAL A 24 0.03 1.83 11.76
C VAL A 24 -0.05 2.71 13.01
N GLU A 25 -0.89 2.36 13.97
CA GLU A 25 -1.03 3.10 15.24
C GLU A 25 0.26 3.05 16.07
N ALA A 26 0.93 1.89 16.11
CA ALA A 26 2.21 1.76 16.80
C ALA A 26 3.31 2.62 16.17
N TRP A 27 3.35 2.71 14.84
CA TRP A 27 4.29 3.57 14.11
C TRP A 27 3.95 5.06 14.26
N ALA A 28 2.68 5.41 14.15
CA ALA A 28 2.20 6.79 14.22
C ALA A 28 2.21 7.37 15.65
N GLY A 29 2.13 6.50 16.66
CA GLY A 29 2.00 6.89 18.06
C GLY A 29 0.63 7.48 18.44
N VAL A 30 -0.36 7.38 17.54
CA VAL A 30 -1.73 7.89 17.73
C VAL A 30 -2.75 6.90 17.17
N PRO A 31 -3.98 6.87 17.71
CA PRO A 31 -5.08 6.11 17.11
C PRO A 31 -5.38 6.61 15.70
N VAL A 32 -5.78 5.70 14.82
CA VAL A 32 -6.18 6.03 13.44
C VAL A 32 -7.56 5.50 13.12
N GLU A 33 -8.25 6.16 12.19
CA GLU A 33 -9.52 5.69 11.65
C GLU A 33 -9.27 5.00 10.29
N PRO A 34 -9.67 3.72 10.11
CA PRO A 34 -9.57 3.06 8.82
C PRO A 34 -10.40 3.79 7.75
N ALA A 35 -9.74 4.36 6.74
CA ALA A 35 -10.42 5.12 5.69
C ALA A 35 -10.76 4.23 4.46
N MET A 36 -9.75 3.57 3.88
CA MET A 36 -9.91 2.79 2.67
C MET A 36 -8.80 1.76 2.51
N ALA A 37 -9.15 0.58 2.02
CA ALA A 37 -8.20 -0.35 1.43
C ALA A 37 -8.48 -0.49 -0.07
N TYR A 38 -7.42 -0.37 -0.86
CA TYR A 38 -7.46 -0.66 -2.29
C TYR A 38 -7.19 -2.16 -2.51
N GLY A 39 -7.83 -2.74 -3.53
CA GLY A 39 -7.55 -4.12 -3.92
C GLY A 39 -6.14 -4.29 -4.51
N LEU A 40 -5.84 -5.51 -4.94
CA LEU A 40 -4.57 -5.86 -5.58
C LEU A 40 -4.30 -4.97 -6.80
N ARG A 41 -3.09 -4.40 -6.87
CA ARG A 41 -2.55 -3.74 -8.06
C ARG A 41 -1.43 -4.61 -8.63
N VAL A 42 -1.50 -4.90 -9.92
CA VAL A 42 -0.46 -5.64 -10.64
C VAL A 42 0.22 -4.68 -11.60
N TYR A 43 1.53 -4.57 -11.48
CA TYR A 43 2.35 -3.73 -12.34
C TYR A 43 3.19 -4.61 -13.25
N GLN A 44 3.05 -4.37 -14.55
CA GLN A 44 3.77 -5.11 -15.60
C GLN A 44 4.72 -4.15 -16.32
N ASN A 45 5.55 -4.69 -17.22
CA ASN A 45 6.36 -3.87 -18.10
C ASN A 45 5.51 -2.77 -18.76
N THR A 46 6.04 -1.54 -18.78
CA THR A 46 5.38 -0.30 -19.24
C THR A 46 4.33 0.31 -18.31
N SER A 47 3.99 -0.35 -17.19
CA SER A 47 3.16 0.25 -16.15
C SER A 47 3.86 1.46 -15.53
N ARG A 48 3.07 2.42 -15.07
CA ARG A 48 3.58 3.67 -14.47
C ARG A 48 2.82 3.97 -13.20
N LEU A 49 3.56 4.31 -12.17
CA LEU A 49 3.06 4.99 -10.98
C LEU A 49 3.59 6.41 -11.05
N TYR A 50 2.72 7.37 -11.37
CA TYR A 50 3.12 8.77 -11.42
C TYR A 50 3.31 9.31 -10.00
N MET A 51 4.23 10.25 -9.83
CA MET A 51 4.37 10.99 -8.57
C MET A 51 3.06 11.67 -8.23
N HIS A 52 2.57 11.44 -7.02
CA HIS A 52 1.38 12.05 -6.47
C HIS A 52 1.50 12.09 -4.94
N VAL A 53 0.64 12.91 -4.33
CA VAL A 53 0.36 12.83 -2.90
C VAL A 53 -1.00 12.18 -2.73
N ASP A 54 -1.15 11.43 -1.63
CA ASP A 54 -2.43 10.87 -1.25
C ASP A 54 -3.42 11.97 -0.82
N THR A 55 -4.69 11.58 -0.64
CA THR A 55 -5.75 12.55 -0.31
C THR A 55 -5.55 13.07 1.11
N PRO A 56 -5.19 14.35 1.31
CA PRO A 56 -4.66 14.84 2.58
C PRO A 56 -5.68 14.80 3.73
N ASN A 57 -6.98 14.82 3.43
CA ASN A 57 -8.03 14.87 4.44
C ASN A 57 -8.44 13.49 4.97
N THR A 58 -8.12 12.40 4.25
CA THR A 58 -8.65 11.06 4.55
C THR A 58 -7.59 9.96 4.51
N HIS A 59 -6.47 10.17 3.83
CA HIS A 59 -5.39 9.19 3.64
C HIS A 59 -4.08 9.78 4.14
N VAL A 60 -4.06 10.16 5.42
CA VAL A 60 -2.90 10.79 6.06
C VAL A 60 -1.74 9.80 6.25
N ILE A 61 -2.06 8.51 6.41
CA ILE A 61 -1.09 7.42 6.51
C ILE A 61 -1.53 6.31 5.55
N SER A 62 -0.58 5.79 4.77
CA SER A 62 -0.79 4.72 3.81
C SER A 62 0.10 3.53 4.13
N ALA A 63 -0.37 2.32 3.85
CA ALA A 63 0.44 1.12 3.91
C ALA A 63 0.43 0.44 2.53
N ILE A 64 1.60 0.00 2.06
CA ILE A 64 1.73 -0.78 0.83
C ILE A 64 2.30 -2.16 1.20
N PHE A 65 1.55 -3.21 0.90
CA PHE A 65 1.97 -4.59 1.12
C PHE A 65 2.45 -5.21 -0.19
N HIS A 66 3.73 -5.58 -0.25
CA HIS A 66 4.31 -6.24 -1.41
C HIS A 66 4.02 -7.74 -1.39
N ILE A 67 3.11 -8.18 -2.26
CA ILE A 67 2.63 -9.56 -2.26
C ILE A 67 3.62 -10.52 -2.92
N TYR A 68 4.12 -10.15 -4.11
CA TYR A 68 4.86 -11.06 -4.98
C TYR A 68 5.56 -10.29 -6.12
N HIS A 69 6.68 -10.80 -6.61
CA HIS A 69 7.24 -10.41 -7.93
C HIS A 69 7.93 -11.60 -8.59
N ASP A 70 7.95 -11.67 -9.92
CA ASP A 70 8.62 -12.77 -10.62
C ASP A 70 10.15 -12.70 -10.43
N GLU A 71 10.82 -13.85 -10.35
CA GLU A 71 12.28 -13.95 -10.11
C GLU A 71 13.12 -13.20 -11.17
N ASP A 72 12.61 -13.08 -12.40
CA ASP A 72 13.26 -12.37 -13.50
C ASP A 72 12.90 -10.87 -13.55
N SER A 73 12.08 -10.39 -12.62
CA SER A 73 11.72 -8.98 -12.50
C SER A 73 12.93 -8.16 -12.11
N ARG A 74 13.15 -7.06 -12.85
CA ARG A 74 14.14 -6.06 -12.44
C ARG A 74 13.63 -5.29 -11.21
N PRO A 75 14.52 -4.86 -10.29
CA PRO A 75 14.11 -4.04 -9.15
C PRO A 75 13.32 -2.81 -9.59
N TRP A 76 12.14 -2.63 -8.99
CA TRP A 76 11.27 -1.49 -9.25
C TRP A 76 10.82 -0.87 -7.92
N PRO A 77 11.68 -0.06 -7.29
CA PRO A 77 11.42 0.49 -5.96
C PRO A 77 10.33 1.55 -5.99
N LEU A 78 9.65 1.72 -4.86
CA LEU A 78 8.83 2.91 -4.63
C LEU A 78 9.75 4.11 -4.43
N VAL A 79 9.46 5.19 -5.17
CA VAL A 79 10.24 6.42 -5.12
C VAL A 79 9.46 7.45 -4.31
N ILE A 80 10.08 7.99 -3.26
CA ILE A 80 9.46 8.91 -2.32
C ILE A 80 10.29 10.19 -2.27
N GLU A 81 9.63 11.33 -2.38
CA GLU A 81 10.24 12.64 -2.13
C GLU A 81 9.96 13.03 -0.68
N GLY A 82 11.03 13.16 0.10
CA GLY A 82 10.95 13.54 1.50
C GLY A 82 10.70 15.04 1.66
N PHE A 83 10.21 15.42 2.84
CA PHE A 83 10.06 16.85 3.20
C PHE A 83 11.39 17.61 3.30
N ASP A 84 12.51 16.89 3.34
CA ASP A 84 13.86 17.43 3.26
C ASP A 84 14.31 17.76 1.81
N GLY A 85 13.48 17.46 0.82
CA GLY A 85 13.77 17.64 -0.60
C GLY A 85 14.62 16.53 -1.22
N ASN A 86 14.93 15.47 -0.47
CA ASN A 86 15.68 14.33 -0.98
C ASN A 86 14.75 13.27 -1.56
N THR A 87 15.24 12.54 -2.56
CA THR A 87 14.53 11.39 -3.14
C THR A 87 15.07 10.10 -2.56
N TYR A 88 14.17 9.25 -2.10
CA TYR A 88 14.43 7.94 -1.53
C TYR A 88 13.86 6.85 -2.43
N ALA A 89 14.56 5.71 -2.52
CA ALA A 89 14.09 4.53 -3.23
C ALA A 89 13.94 3.39 -2.22
N ALA A 90 12.71 2.91 -2.06
CA ALA A 90 12.36 1.79 -1.18
C ALA A 90 12.13 0.53 -2.02
N PRO A 91 13.13 -0.35 -2.16
CA PRO A 91 12.88 -1.69 -2.69
C PRO A 91 12.06 -2.49 -1.69
N LEU A 92 11.14 -3.31 -2.18
CA LEU A 92 10.31 -4.20 -1.37
C LEU A 92 10.41 -5.64 -1.87
N ASN A 93 10.46 -6.57 -0.94
CA ASN A 93 10.40 -8.00 -1.16
C ASN A 93 9.03 -8.56 -0.77
N GLU A 94 8.77 -9.80 -1.19
CA GLU A 94 7.55 -10.52 -0.83
C GLU A 94 7.38 -10.58 0.69
N GLY A 95 6.20 -10.19 1.17
CA GLY A 95 5.91 -10.17 2.59
C GLY A 95 6.26 -8.85 3.29
N GLU A 96 6.95 -7.92 2.62
CA GLU A 96 7.31 -6.63 3.23
C GLU A 96 6.19 -5.60 3.12
N ILE A 97 6.06 -4.79 4.17
CA ILE A 97 5.11 -3.68 4.25
C ILE A 97 5.91 -2.38 4.34
N LEU A 98 5.55 -1.44 3.47
CA LEU A 98 5.98 -0.05 3.60
C LEU A 98 4.89 0.75 4.31
N LEU A 99 5.29 1.46 5.36
CA LEU A 99 4.47 2.41 6.14
C LEU A 99 5.02 3.83 5.95
#